data_AF-T1AVS2-F1
#
_entry.id   AF-T1AVS2-F1
#
_cell.length_a   1.000
_cell.length_b   1.000
_cell.length_c   1.000
_cell.angle_alpha   90.00
_cell.angle_beta   90.00
_cell.angle_gamma   90.00
#
_symmetry.space_group_name_H-M   'P 1'
#
loop_
_entity.id
_entity.type
_entity.pdbx_description
1 polymer ?
#
loop_
_entity_poly.entity_id
_entity_poly.type
_entity_poly.pdbx_seq_one_letter_code
_entity_poly.pdbx_strand_id
1 'polypeptide(L)'
;MEKSPIAERFSLISWALDERLRRIVAAGEAKVLGHGGVSEVSRATGVSRRAIHVGLKELETQPEEGNDNARRIRRAGGGRKKVTDKDVTLGADLESLVDPVTRGDPESPLRWTTKSLRGLSEELKAMGHVVSHTSVGNLLEELGYSLQSNAKTLEGSSHPDRNAQFEYINSETTRRLETGSPVISVDTKKKELIGPFKNNGRTWRPKGDPEKVNVYDFVDAELGRANPYGVYDLSADSGWVSVGTDHDTAAFAVQTIRRWWQNIGSVTYPSATELLITADGGGSNGSRVRLWKLEIQKLTDEIKIPITVCHFPPGTSKWNKIEHRLFSYISMSWRGQPLVSHEVMVNLIVNTRTKSGLTVQAELDPGNYPERGEGF
;
A
#
# COMPACT_ATOMS: atom_id res chain seq x y z
N MET A 1 38.52 -22.30 -46.67
CA MET A 1 38.09 -20.91 -46.98
C MET A 1 38.49 -20.04 -45.83
N GLU A 2 39.56 -19.26 -45.98
CA GLU A 2 39.92 -18.23 -45.00
C GLU A 2 38.73 -17.28 -44.82
N LYS A 3 38.34 -17.03 -43.57
CA LYS A 3 37.32 -16.02 -43.28
C LYS A 3 37.93 -14.67 -43.64
N SER A 4 37.19 -13.85 -44.40
CA SER A 4 37.60 -12.48 -44.68
C SER A 4 37.93 -11.77 -43.35
N PRO A 5 39.02 -10.97 -43.27
CA PRO A 5 39.35 -10.20 -42.07
C PRO A 5 38.19 -9.33 -41.54
N ILE A 6 37.27 -8.92 -42.43
CA ILE A 6 36.05 -8.20 -42.08
C ILE A 6 35.11 -9.09 -41.26
N ALA A 7 34.90 -10.34 -41.70
CA ALA A 7 34.04 -11.30 -41.03
C ALA A 7 34.60 -11.68 -39.65
N GLU A 8 35.92 -11.81 -39.55
CA GLU A 8 36.60 -12.14 -38.29
C GLU A 8 36.49 -11.01 -37.26
N ARG A 9 36.84 -9.78 -37.65
CA ARG A 9 36.68 -8.59 -36.77
C ARG A 9 35.24 -8.42 -36.30
N PHE A 10 34.27 -8.57 -37.21
CA PHE A 10 32.86 -8.42 -36.88
C PHE A 10 32.35 -9.50 -35.92
N SER A 11 32.83 -10.75 -36.08
CA SER A 11 32.49 -11.85 -35.18
C SER A 11 33.02 -11.61 -33.77
N LEU A 12 34.24 -11.09 -33.62
CA LEU A 12 34.89 -10.86 -32.32
C LEU A 12 34.10 -9.88 -31.43
N ILE A 13 33.46 -8.88 -32.03
CA ILE A 13 32.71 -7.85 -31.30
C ILE A 13 31.19 -8.08 -31.33
N SER A 14 30.70 -9.08 -32.06
CA SER A 14 29.27 -9.31 -32.30
C SER A 14 28.41 -9.44 -31.04
N TRP A 15 28.99 -9.92 -29.93
CA TRP A 15 28.34 -10.06 -28.63
C TRP A 15 28.04 -8.72 -27.94
N ALA A 16 28.77 -7.67 -28.31
CA ALA A 16 28.64 -6.32 -27.73
C ALA A 16 27.86 -5.35 -28.64
N LEU A 17 27.52 -5.74 -29.87
CA LEU A 17 26.86 -4.86 -30.84
C LEU A 17 25.33 -5.04 -30.83
N ASP A 18 24.62 -3.96 -30.51
CA ASP A 18 23.19 -3.84 -30.79
C ASP A 18 22.90 -3.64 -32.29
N GLU A 19 21.63 -3.62 -32.70
CA GLU A 19 21.23 -3.52 -34.11
C GLU A 19 21.73 -2.23 -34.79
N ARG A 20 21.87 -1.13 -34.03
CA ARG A 20 22.37 0.15 -34.54
C ARG A 20 23.89 0.11 -34.68
N LEU A 21 24.62 -0.30 -33.66
CA LEU A 21 26.08 -0.42 -33.66
C LEU A 21 26.54 -1.42 -34.73
N ARG A 22 25.82 -2.52 -34.89
CA ARG A 22 26.06 -3.51 -35.94
C ARG A 22 26.00 -2.89 -37.33
N ARG A 23 25.05 -2.00 -37.57
CA ARG A 23 24.90 -1.24 -38.82
C ARG A 23 26.02 -0.20 -39.01
N ILE A 24 26.38 0.54 -37.96
CA ILE A 24 27.40 1.60 -38.01
C ILE A 24 28.79 1.01 -38.27
N VAL A 25 29.16 -0.07 -37.58
CA VAL A 25 30.44 -0.76 -37.80
C VAL A 25 30.55 -1.29 -39.22
N ALA A 26 29.50 -1.95 -39.73
CA ALA A 26 29.47 -2.43 -41.11
C ALA A 26 29.55 -1.28 -42.14
N ALA A 27 28.91 -0.14 -41.85
CA ALA A 27 29.02 1.04 -42.70
C ALA A 27 30.43 1.67 -42.68
N GLY A 28 31.11 1.67 -41.54
CA GLY A 28 32.49 2.15 -41.43
C GLY A 28 33.45 1.32 -42.29
N GLU A 29 33.36 -0.01 -42.19
CA GLU A 29 34.13 -0.94 -43.01
C GLU A 29 33.84 -0.74 -44.51
N ALA A 30 32.56 -0.57 -44.88
CA ALA A 30 32.18 -0.34 -46.27
C ALA A 30 32.69 1.01 -46.81
N LYS A 31 32.75 2.05 -45.97
CA LYS A 31 33.26 3.38 -46.33
C LYS A 31 34.75 3.37 -46.62
N VAL A 32 35.53 2.64 -45.82
CA VAL A 32 36.99 2.51 -45.99
C VAL A 32 37.35 1.73 -47.26
N LEU A 33 36.58 0.69 -47.59
CA LEU A 33 36.80 -0.13 -48.80
C LEU A 33 36.43 0.58 -50.11
N GLY A 34 35.62 1.64 -50.04
CA GLY A 34 35.24 2.41 -51.23
C GLY A 34 34.35 1.64 -52.21
N HIS A 35 34.70 1.67 -53.50
CA HIS A 35 33.85 1.11 -54.56
C HIS A 35 33.66 -0.40 -54.41
N GLY A 36 32.43 -0.85 -54.20
CA GLY A 36 32.09 -2.26 -53.97
C GLY A 36 32.08 -2.70 -52.50
N GLY A 37 32.58 -1.87 -51.58
CA GLY A 37 32.70 -2.18 -50.15
C GLY A 37 31.38 -2.59 -49.49
N VAL A 38 30.26 -1.99 -49.86
CA VAL A 38 28.93 -2.36 -49.33
C VAL A 38 28.56 -3.82 -49.66
N SER A 39 28.88 -4.29 -50.86
CA SER A 39 28.55 -5.66 -51.29
C SER A 39 29.48 -6.68 -50.62
N GLU A 40 30.75 -6.32 -50.44
CA GLU A 40 31.74 -7.15 -49.78
C GLU A 40 31.46 -7.31 -48.28
N VAL A 41 31.21 -6.20 -47.58
CA VAL A 41 30.86 -6.21 -46.16
C VAL A 41 29.54 -6.93 -45.91
N SER A 42 28.54 -6.75 -46.80
CA SER A 42 27.27 -7.48 -46.68
C SER A 42 27.48 -8.99 -46.77
N ARG A 43 28.34 -9.45 -47.68
CA ARG A 43 28.68 -10.88 -47.83
C ARG A 43 29.48 -11.41 -46.64
N ALA A 44 30.39 -10.60 -46.09
CA ALA A 44 31.26 -10.99 -44.98
C ALA A 44 30.53 -11.02 -43.62
N THR A 45 29.60 -10.09 -43.38
CA THR A 45 28.97 -9.88 -42.06
C THR A 45 27.51 -10.36 -41.97
N GLY A 46 26.86 -10.62 -43.11
CA GLY A 46 25.43 -10.94 -43.18
C GLY A 46 24.50 -9.74 -42.97
N VAL A 47 25.05 -8.53 -42.77
CA VAL A 47 24.25 -7.30 -42.67
C VAL A 47 23.70 -6.94 -44.06
N SER A 48 22.40 -6.61 -44.14
CA SER A 48 21.79 -6.26 -45.43
C SER A 48 22.41 -5.00 -46.03
N ARG A 49 22.59 -4.99 -47.36
CA ARG A 49 23.07 -3.80 -48.10
C ARG A 49 22.25 -2.54 -47.80
N ARG A 50 20.95 -2.69 -47.54
CA ARG A 50 20.05 -1.59 -47.14
C ARG A 50 20.45 -1.01 -45.78
N ALA A 51 20.73 -1.87 -44.79
CA ALA A 51 21.19 -1.42 -43.48
C ALA A 51 22.55 -0.70 -43.60
N ILE A 52 23.50 -1.25 -44.36
CA ILE A 52 24.82 -0.61 -44.55
C ILE A 52 24.69 0.80 -45.16
N HIS A 53 23.84 0.99 -46.16
CA HIS A 53 23.56 2.33 -46.72
C HIS A 53 22.94 3.30 -45.71
N VAL A 54 22.03 2.81 -44.84
CA VAL A 54 21.48 3.63 -43.76
C VAL A 54 22.58 4.02 -42.77
N GLY A 55 23.47 3.10 -42.43
CA GLY A 55 24.63 3.39 -41.57
C GLY A 55 25.60 4.39 -42.18
N LEU A 56 25.83 4.36 -43.49
CA LEU A 56 26.68 5.34 -44.19
C LEU A 56 26.11 6.76 -44.06
N LYS A 57 24.80 6.91 -44.24
CA LYS A 57 24.12 8.20 -44.02
C LYS A 57 24.20 8.66 -42.56
N GLU A 58 24.08 7.73 -41.62
CA GLU A 58 24.21 8.02 -40.18
C GLU A 58 25.64 8.43 -39.80
N LEU A 59 26.67 7.88 -40.46
CA LEU A 59 28.07 8.29 -40.29
C LEU A 59 28.36 9.69 -40.84
N GLU A 60 27.67 10.12 -41.90
CA GLU A 60 27.82 11.46 -42.48
C GLU A 60 27.12 12.54 -41.65
N THR A 61 26.06 12.19 -40.93
CA THR A 61 25.24 13.16 -40.19
C THR A 61 25.66 13.37 -38.74
N GLN A 62 26.65 12.61 -38.22
CA GLN A 62 27.17 12.63 -36.83
C GLN A 62 26.17 13.24 -35.81
N PRO A 63 25.26 12.46 -35.23
CA PRO A 63 24.33 13.00 -34.25
C PRO A 63 25.10 13.53 -33.03
N GLU A 64 24.89 14.81 -32.67
CA GLU A 64 25.55 15.46 -31.53
C GLU A 64 25.38 14.67 -30.22
N GLU A 65 26.44 14.63 -29.42
CA GLU A 65 26.44 14.02 -28.08
C GLU A 65 25.49 14.79 -27.16
N GLY A 66 24.36 14.18 -26.80
CA GLY A 66 23.42 14.74 -25.81
C GLY A 66 21.95 14.45 -26.06
N ASN A 67 21.58 13.96 -27.25
CA ASN A 67 20.17 13.65 -27.52
C ASN A 67 19.85 12.23 -27.03
N ASP A 68 19.11 12.08 -25.92
CA ASP A 68 18.68 10.77 -25.39
C ASP A 68 17.90 9.92 -26.42
N ASN A 69 17.32 10.57 -27.43
CA ASN A 69 16.70 9.91 -28.58
C ASN A 69 17.70 9.21 -29.52
N ALA A 70 19.00 9.56 -29.49
CA ALA A 70 20.03 8.95 -30.30
C ALA A 70 20.44 7.55 -29.80
N ARG A 71 20.14 7.19 -28.55
CA ARG A 71 20.36 5.84 -27.99
C ARG A 71 19.21 4.86 -28.29
N ARG A 72 18.11 5.32 -28.90
CA ARG A 72 16.96 4.46 -29.21
C ARG A 72 17.25 3.60 -30.43
N ILE A 73 17.20 2.28 -30.27
CA ILE A 73 17.47 1.30 -31.36
C ILE A 73 16.47 1.46 -32.52
N ARG A 74 15.23 1.89 -32.24
CA ARG A 74 14.18 2.15 -33.24
C ARG A 74 13.72 3.60 -33.17
N ARG A 75 13.41 4.18 -34.34
CA ARG A 75 12.77 5.51 -34.44
C ARG A 75 11.43 5.51 -33.71
N ALA A 76 11.01 6.67 -33.22
CA ALA A 76 9.65 6.88 -32.73
C ALA A 76 8.63 6.35 -33.76
N GLY A 77 7.67 5.53 -33.30
CA GLY A 77 6.68 4.86 -34.16
C GLY A 77 7.05 3.46 -34.68
N GLY A 78 8.28 2.95 -34.43
CA GLY A 78 8.72 1.60 -34.85
C GLY A 78 8.26 0.44 -33.94
N GLY A 79 7.22 0.65 -33.14
CA GLY A 79 6.67 -0.32 -32.18
C GLY A 79 5.47 -1.09 -32.72
N ARG A 80 5.03 -2.12 -31.97
CA ARG A 80 3.76 -2.79 -32.24
C ARG A 80 2.62 -1.77 -32.09
N LYS A 81 1.79 -1.60 -33.13
CA LYS A 81 0.61 -0.71 -33.10
C LYS A 81 -0.29 -1.02 -31.91
N LYS A 82 -0.90 0.00 -31.30
CA LYS A 82 -1.79 -0.19 -30.16
C LYS A 82 -2.99 -1.04 -30.57
N VAL A 83 -3.59 -1.74 -29.62
CA VAL A 83 -4.74 -2.62 -29.88
C VAL A 83 -5.95 -1.78 -30.35
N THR A 84 -6.09 -0.56 -29.84
CA THR A 84 -7.06 0.46 -30.28
C THR A 84 -6.89 0.92 -31.71
N ASP A 85 -5.67 0.93 -32.25
CA ASP A 85 -5.43 1.28 -33.66
C ASP A 85 -5.90 0.16 -34.61
N LYS A 86 -6.12 -1.05 -34.10
CA LYS A 86 -6.58 -2.22 -34.87
C LYS A 86 -8.06 -2.51 -34.69
N ASP A 87 -8.62 -2.13 -33.55
CA ASP A 87 -10.01 -2.33 -33.17
C ASP A 87 -10.58 -0.99 -32.69
N VAL A 88 -11.24 -0.29 -33.62
CA VAL A 88 -11.71 1.09 -33.43
C VAL A 88 -12.91 1.14 -32.47
N THR A 89 -13.68 0.06 -32.41
CA THR A 89 -14.90 -0.08 -31.60
C THR A 89 -14.61 -0.44 -30.14
N LEU A 90 -13.48 -1.10 -29.88
CA LEU A 90 -13.06 -1.56 -28.55
C LEU A 90 -13.12 -0.49 -27.45
N GLY A 91 -12.75 0.75 -27.76
CA GLY A 91 -12.78 1.84 -26.77
C GLY A 91 -14.21 2.19 -26.33
N ALA A 92 -15.13 2.32 -27.29
CA ALA A 92 -16.53 2.63 -27.04
C ALA A 92 -17.26 1.46 -26.35
N ASP A 93 -16.98 0.23 -26.75
CA ASP A 93 -17.59 -0.96 -26.16
C ASP A 93 -17.10 -1.19 -24.71
N LEU A 94 -15.82 -0.88 -24.43
CA LEU A 94 -15.30 -0.89 -23.06
C LEU A 94 -15.96 0.21 -22.20
N GLU A 95 -16.15 1.42 -22.72
CA GLU A 95 -16.87 2.47 -21.99
C GLU A 95 -18.32 2.07 -21.68
N SER A 96 -19.02 1.45 -22.64
CA SER A 96 -20.39 0.97 -22.44
C SER A 96 -20.50 -0.17 -21.40
N LEU A 97 -19.42 -0.93 -21.15
CA LEU A 97 -19.38 -1.93 -20.08
C LEU A 97 -19.09 -1.34 -18.69
N VAL A 98 -18.48 -0.16 -18.66
CA VAL A 98 -18.11 0.56 -17.43
C VAL A 98 -19.21 1.52 -17.01
N ASP A 99 -20.05 1.99 -17.95
CA ASP A 99 -21.19 2.86 -17.72
C ASP A 99 -22.53 2.09 -17.80
N PRO A 100 -23.20 1.79 -16.68
CA PRO A 100 -24.51 1.15 -16.71
C PRO A 100 -25.56 2.15 -17.24
N VAL A 101 -25.98 1.96 -18.49
CA VAL A 101 -27.07 2.74 -19.11
C VAL A 101 -28.35 2.61 -18.27
N THR A 102 -28.67 3.62 -17.46
CA THR A 102 -30.06 4.02 -17.19
C THR A 102 -30.17 5.52 -16.87
N ARG A 103 -30.55 6.26 -17.92
CA ARG A 103 -31.23 7.57 -17.94
C ARG A 103 -30.51 8.81 -17.37
N GLY A 104 -29.97 9.57 -18.32
CA GLY A 104 -30.08 11.03 -18.34
C GLY A 104 -28.86 11.79 -17.84
N ASP A 105 -28.09 12.28 -18.82
CA ASP A 105 -27.26 13.49 -18.85
C ASP A 105 -25.77 13.19 -19.18
N PRO A 106 -25.19 13.75 -20.27
CA PRO A 106 -23.80 13.49 -20.68
C PRO A 106 -22.73 13.98 -19.68
N GLU A 107 -23.11 14.72 -18.64
CA GLU A 107 -22.23 15.24 -17.58
C GLU A 107 -22.46 14.58 -16.20
N SER A 108 -22.75 13.28 -16.13
CA SER A 108 -22.90 12.60 -14.83
C SER A 108 -21.55 12.14 -14.22
N PRO A 109 -21.21 12.49 -12.95
CA PRO A 109 -19.88 12.29 -12.34
C PRO A 109 -19.64 10.91 -11.71
N LEU A 110 -20.51 9.91 -11.97
CA LEU A 110 -20.41 8.58 -11.33
C LEU A 110 -20.15 7.49 -12.37
N ARG A 111 -18.91 7.44 -12.88
CA ARG A 111 -18.41 6.37 -13.74
C ARG A 111 -17.65 5.32 -12.91
N TRP A 112 -18.30 4.23 -12.51
CA TRP A 112 -17.64 3.14 -11.78
C TRP A 112 -18.24 1.78 -12.13
N THR A 113 -17.39 0.75 -12.20
CA THR A 113 -17.79 -0.64 -12.46
C THR A 113 -17.35 -1.56 -11.32
N THR A 114 -18.19 -2.52 -10.94
CA THR A 114 -17.86 -3.60 -9.99
C THR A 114 -17.15 -4.77 -10.66
N LYS A 115 -17.02 -4.76 -11.99
CA LYS A 115 -16.45 -5.85 -12.76
C LYS A 115 -14.92 -5.83 -12.71
N SER A 116 -14.31 -7.00 -12.51
CA SER A 116 -12.85 -7.15 -12.58
C SER A 116 -12.35 -6.99 -14.02
N LEU A 117 -11.06 -6.63 -14.20
CA LEU A 117 -10.42 -6.56 -15.54
C LEU A 117 -10.56 -7.85 -16.36
N ARG A 118 -10.64 -9.01 -15.68
CA ARG A 118 -10.88 -10.30 -16.33
C ARG A 118 -12.33 -10.44 -16.78
N GLY A 119 -13.29 -9.99 -15.97
CA GLY A 119 -14.71 -9.95 -16.37
C GLY A 119 -14.94 -9.05 -17.58
N LEU A 120 -14.38 -7.84 -17.55
CA LEU A 120 -14.44 -6.91 -18.70
C LEU A 120 -13.79 -7.51 -19.95
N SER A 121 -12.65 -8.19 -19.80
CA SER A 121 -11.98 -8.86 -20.93
C SER A 121 -12.80 -10.01 -21.52
N GLU A 122 -13.52 -10.80 -20.71
CA GLU A 122 -14.37 -11.88 -21.22
C GLU A 122 -15.63 -11.35 -21.90
N GLU A 123 -16.23 -10.27 -21.40
CA GLU A 123 -17.37 -9.62 -22.05
C GLU A 123 -16.99 -8.97 -23.37
N LEU A 124 -15.83 -8.31 -23.43
CA LEU A 124 -15.30 -7.77 -24.69
C LEU A 124 -14.98 -8.88 -25.69
N LYS A 125 -14.48 -10.04 -25.24
CA LYS A 125 -14.32 -11.22 -26.11
C LYS A 125 -15.66 -11.76 -26.61
N ALA A 126 -16.69 -11.76 -25.76
CA ALA A 126 -18.04 -12.16 -26.15
C ALA A 126 -18.65 -11.20 -27.20
N MET A 127 -18.25 -9.92 -27.19
CA MET A 127 -18.59 -8.92 -28.22
C MET A 127 -17.69 -8.98 -29.47
N GLY A 128 -16.72 -9.90 -29.52
CA GLY A 128 -15.88 -10.15 -30.70
C GLY A 128 -14.48 -9.53 -30.66
N HIS A 129 -14.11 -8.86 -29.56
CA HIS A 129 -12.78 -8.22 -29.44
C HIS A 129 -11.70 -9.20 -28.97
N VAL A 130 -10.51 -9.12 -29.57
CA VAL A 130 -9.35 -9.92 -29.15
C VAL A 130 -8.47 -9.12 -28.19
N VAL A 131 -8.87 -9.11 -26.92
CA VAL A 131 -8.20 -8.33 -25.86
C VAL A 131 -7.86 -9.16 -24.62
N SER A 132 -6.74 -8.82 -23.97
CA SER A 132 -6.37 -9.37 -22.66
C SER A 132 -6.74 -8.40 -21.54
N HIS A 133 -6.92 -8.93 -20.33
CA HIS A 133 -7.14 -8.13 -19.11
C HIS A 133 -6.06 -7.05 -18.87
N THR A 134 -4.82 -7.27 -19.30
CA THR A 134 -3.74 -6.27 -19.26
C THR A 134 -3.95 -5.13 -20.25
N SER A 135 -4.41 -5.43 -21.47
CA SER A 135 -4.79 -4.41 -22.45
C SER A 135 -6.00 -3.61 -21.98
N VAL A 136 -6.99 -4.26 -21.36
CA VAL A 136 -8.15 -3.59 -20.76
C VAL A 136 -7.73 -2.64 -19.63
N GLY A 137 -6.78 -3.04 -18.77
CA GLY A 137 -6.24 -2.16 -17.73
C GLY A 137 -5.58 -0.90 -18.28
N ASN A 138 -4.71 -1.05 -19.29
CA ASN A 138 -4.07 0.09 -19.94
C ASN A 138 -5.09 1.00 -20.65
N LEU A 139 -6.15 0.44 -21.23
CA LEU A 139 -7.20 1.20 -21.87
C LEU A 139 -8.04 2.00 -20.87
N LEU A 140 -8.35 1.41 -19.72
CA LEU A 140 -8.99 2.12 -18.63
C LEU A 140 -8.11 3.28 -18.13
N GLU A 141 -6.80 3.09 -17.97
CA GLU A 141 -5.87 4.18 -17.63
C GLU A 141 -5.84 5.29 -18.69
N GLU A 142 -5.81 4.95 -19.99
CA GLU A 142 -5.88 5.94 -21.09
C GLU A 142 -7.21 6.70 -21.11
N LEU A 143 -8.30 6.06 -20.68
CA LEU A 143 -9.63 6.66 -20.53
C LEU A 143 -9.81 7.42 -19.19
N GLY A 144 -8.75 7.54 -18.39
CA GLY A 144 -8.74 8.30 -17.13
C GLY A 144 -9.28 7.53 -15.91
N TYR A 145 -9.55 6.22 -16.05
CA TYR A 145 -9.91 5.36 -14.93
C TYR A 145 -8.66 4.87 -14.21
N SER A 146 -8.74 4.80 -12.89
CA SER A 146 -7.68 4.22 -12.06
C SER A 146 -8.30 3.39 -10.94
N LEU A 147 -7.51 2.50 -10.37
CA LEU A 147 -7.98 1.68 -9.25
C LEU A 147 -8.09 2.58 -8.00
N GLN A 148 -9.30 3.06 -7.73
CA GLN A 148 -9.59 3.88 -6.56
C GLN A 148 -9.95 2.96 -5.39
N SER A 149 -9.29 3.15 -4.24
CA SER A 149 -9.80 2.63 -2.97
C SER A 149 -10.80 3.63 -2.39
N ASN A 150 -11.72 3.15 -1.55
CA ASN A 150 -12.63 4.04 -0.83
C ASN A 150 -11.80 4.97 0.07
N ALA A 151 -11.70 6.25 -0.29
CA ALA A 151 -11.13 7.27 0.54
C ALA A 151 -12.22 7.80 1.48
N LYS A 152 -12.00 7.71 2.80
CA LYS A 152 -12.88 8.35 3.79
C LYS A 152 -12.63 9.86 3.77
N THR A 153 -13.12 10.56 2.76
CA THR A 153 -12.94 12.02 2.58
C THR A 153 -14.21 12.83 2.85
N LEU A 154 -15.35 12.17 3.00
CA LEU A 154 -16.62 12.77 3.41
C LEU A 154 -16.64 12.99 4.93
N GLU A 155 -15.74 13.83 5.42
CA GLU A 155 -15.85 14.42 6.76
C GLU A 155 -16.48 15.81 6.62
N GLY A 156 -17.38 16.16 7.54
CA GLY A 156 -18.17 17.40 7.50
C GLY A 156 -17.32 18.66 7.27
N SER A 157 -17.97 19.68 6.70
CA SER A 157 -17.46 21.01 6.33
C SER A 157 -16.25 21.49 7.15
N SER A 158 -15.23 22.01 6.47
CA SER A 158 -14.04 22.68 7.06
C SER A 158 -14.44 23.63 8.18
N HIS A 159 -14.29 23.20 9.44
CA HIS A 159 -14.57 24.03 10.60
C HIS A 159 -13.25 24.68 11.05
N PRO A 160 -13.17 26.02 11.18
CA PRO A 160 -11.95 26.75 11.56
C PRO A 160 -11.32 26.23 12.85
N ASP A 161 -12.15 25.85 13.83
CA ASP A 161 -11.72 25.34 15.13
C ASP A 161 -10.93 24.03 15.08
N ARG A 162 -11.02 23.27 13.97
CA ARG A 162 -10.24 22.03 13.83
C ARG A 162 -8.75 22.29 13.84
N ASN A 163 -8.31 23.35 13.17
CA ASN A 163 -6.88 23.66 13.07
C ASN A 163 -6.32 24.10 14.43
N ALA A 164 -7.04 24.96 15.16
CA ALA A 164 -6.65 25.40 16.50
C ALA A 164 -6.52 24.23 17.49
N GLN A 165 -7.44 23.26 17.42
CA GLN A 165 -7.37 22.05 18.24
C GLN A 165 -6.16 21.17 17.88
N PHE A 166 -5.81 21.05 16.61
CA PHE A 166 -4.59 20.35 16.19
C PHE A 166 -3.31 21.04 16.65
N GLU A 167 -3.23 22.36 16.49
CA GLU A 167 -2.09 23.14 16.96
C GLU A 167 -1.91 23.00 18.47
N TYR A 168 -3.00 23.03 19.23
CA TYR A 168 -2.99 22.77 20.66
C TYR A 168 -2.45 21.38 21.00
N ILE A 169 -3.00 20.32 20.40
CA ILE A 169 -2.54 18.94 20.63
C ILE A 169 -1.06 18.79 20.29
N ASN A 170 -0.62 19.40 19.18
CA ASN A 170 0.77 19.37 18.77
C ASN A 170 1.67 20.09 19.78
N SER A 171 1.28 21.29 20.25
CA SER A 171 2.05 22.02 21.26
C SER A 171 2.17 21.26 22.59
N GLU A 172 1.07 20.65 23.06
CA GLU A 172 1.06 19.87 24.31
C GLU A 172 1.87 18.58 24.19
N THR A 173 1.89 17.99 22.98
CA THR A 173 2.72 16.82 22.66
C THR A 173 4.19 17.21 22.64
N THR A 174 4.57 18.22 21.86
CA THR A 174 5.96 18.69 21.75
C THR A 174 6.53 19.06 23.12
N ARG A 175 5.80 19.83 23.92
CA ARG A 175 6.25 20.22 25.27
C ARG A 175 6.60 19.01 26.13
N ARG A 176 5.77 17.96 26.10
CA ARG A 176 5.99 16.77 26.93
C ARG A 176 7.10 15.87 26.42
N LEU A 177 7.23 15.75 25.10
CA LEU A 177 8.36 15.05 24.50
C LEU A 177 9.68 15.73 24.89
N GLU A 178 9.73 17.07 24.88
CA GLU A 178 10.92 17.84 25.28
C GLU A 178 11.24 17.72 26.78
N THR A 179 10.23 17.62 27.65
CA THR A 179 10.42 17.41 29.11
C THR A 179 10.63 15.94 29.49
N GLY A 180 10.64 15.01 28.52
CA GLY A 180 10.79 13.58 28.77
C GLY A 180 9.57 12.92 29.41
N SER A 181 8.42 13.58 29.39
CA SER A 181 7.15 13.01 29.88
C SER A 181 6.54 12.07 28.83
N PRO A 182 5.91 10.96 29.26
CA PRO A 182 5.29 10.02 28.34
C PRO A 182 4.13 10.66 27.57
N VAL A 183 4.12 10.44 26.25
CA VAL A 183 3.00 10.78 25.37
C VAL A 183 2.55 9.53 24.65
N ILE A 184 1.30 9.12 24.89
CA ILE A 184 0.71 7.95 24.27
C ILE A 184 -0.46 8.33 23.35
N SER A 185 -0.63 7.52 22.31
CA SER A 185 -1.75 7.56 21.39
C SER A 185 -2.53 6.26 21.52
N VAL A 186 -3.83 6.35 21.75
CA VAL A 186 -4.68 5.19 22.07
C VAL A 186 -5.87 5.12 21.15
N ASP A 187 -6.26 3.89 20.79
CA ASP A 187 -7.42 3.62 19.94
C ASP A 187 -7.79 2.13 19.96
N THR A 188 -9.02 1.81 19.58
CA THR A 188 -9.46 0.43 19.35
C THR A 188 -9.40 0.11 17.86
N LYS A 189 -8.68 -0.94 17.50
CA LYS A 189 -8.76 -1.49 16.14
C LYS A 189 -10.06 -2.27 15.97
N LYS A 190 -10.61 -2.24 14.75
CA LYS A 190 -11.83 -2.96 14.36
C LYS A 190 -11.83 -4.40 14.93
N LYS A 191 -12.99 -4.81 15.47
CA LYS A 191 -13.21 -6.19 15.95
C LYS A 191 -12.89 -7.19 14.84
N GLU A 192 -12.02 -8.15 15.14
CA GLU A 192 -11.61 -9.20 14.22
C GLU A 192 -12.31 -10.52 14.55
N LEU A 193 -12.61 -11.32 13.52
CA LEU A 193 -13.16 -12.66 13.69
C LEU A 193 -12.03 -13.64 13.96
N ILE A 194 -12.15 -14.43 15.03
CA ILE A 194 -11.18 -15.48 15.36
C ILE A 194 -11.67 -16.81 14.81
N GLY A 195 -10.85 -17.40 13.95
CA GLY A 195 -11.15 -18.64 13.22
C GLY A 195 -10.46 -18.67 11.86
N PRO A 196 -10.63 -19.76 11.09
CA PRO A 196 -10.05 -19.90 9.77
C PRO A 196 -10.81 -19.05 8.74
N PHE A 197 -10.89 -17.73 8.94
CA PHE A 197 -11.57 -16.80 8.04
C PHE A 197 -10.62 -16.24 7.00
N LYS A 198 -11.18 -15.82 5.86
CA LYS A 198 -10.40 -15.24 4.77
C LYS A 198 -9.92 -13.85 5.15
N ASN A 199 -8.63 -13.73 5.46
CA ASN A 199 -7.99 -12.43 5.60
C ASN A 199 -7.47 -11.93 4.23
N ASN A 200 -7.66 -10.64 3.94
CA ASN A 200 -7.27 -10.07 2.65
C ASN A 200 -5.75 -9.97 2.55
N GLY A 201 -5.15 -10.62 1.55
CA GLY A 201 -3.70 -10.63 1.39
C GLY A 201 -3.19 -11.82 0.62
N ARG A 202 -1.88 -11.86 0.37
CA ARG A 202 -1.18 -13.02 -0.18
C ARG A 202 0.16 -13.18 0.53
N THR A 203 0.44 -14.39 0.98
CA THR A 203 1.72 -14.80 1.55
C THR A 203 2.40 -15.80 0.63
N TRP A 204 3.73 -15.84 0.66
CA TRP A 204 4.49 -16.84 -0.08
C TRP A 204 4.36 -18.20 0.62
N ARG A 205 3.83 -19.19 -0.09
CA ARG A 205 3.70 -20.59 0.36
C ARG A 205 4.16 -21.55 -0.73
N PRO A 206 4.52 -22.81 -0.39
CA PRO A 206 4.78 -23.85 -1.37
C PRO A 206 3.65 -23.95 -2.40
N LYS A 207 4.03 -24.13 -3.67
CA LYS A 207 3.08 -24.15 -4.78
C LYS A 207 2.07 -25.30 -4.58
N GLY A 208 0.79 -24.97 -4.56
CA GLY A 208 -0.30 -25.95 -4.41
C GLY A 208 -0.80 -26.15 -2.98
N ASP A 209 -0.24 -25.44 -1.99
CA ASP A 209 -0.63 -25.52 -0.58
C ASP A 209 -1.22 -24.19 -0.06
N PRO A 210 -2.44 -23.79 -0.51
CA PRO A 210 -3.13 -22.65 0.06
C PRO A 210 -3.70 -23.00 1.44
N GLU A 211 -3.69 -22.01 2.33
CA GLU A 211 -4.34 -22.13 3.63
C GLU A 211 -5.85 -22.22 3.44
N LYS A 212 -6.46 -23.28 3.97
CA LYS A 212 -7.91 -23.50 3.85
C LYS A 212 -8.63 -22.62 4.85
N VAL A 213 -9.57 -21.83 4.33
CA VAL A 213 -10.43 -20.94 5.12
C VAL A 213 -11.89 -21.33 4.92
N ASN A 214 -12.73 -21.02 5.90
CA ASN A 214 -14.16 -21.26 5.85
C ASN A 214 -14.79 -20.50 4.69
N VAL A 215 -15.79 -21.15 4.06
CA VAL A 215 -16.57 -20.56 2.96
C VAL A 215 -17.51 -19.46 3.47
N TYR A 216 -17.90 -19.54 4.75
CA TYR A 216 -18.81 -18.60 5.40
C TYR A 216 -18.20 -18.06 6.69
N ASP A 217 -18.36 -16.76 6.90
CA ASP A 217 -17.86 -16.04 8.09
C ASP A 217 -18.85 -16.14 9.26
N PHE A 218 -19.26 -17.36 9.64
CA PHE A 218 -20.05 -17.57 10.85
C PHE A 218 -19.15 -17.45 12.08
N VAL A 219 -19.53 -16.57 13.01
CA VAL A 219 -18.81 -16.44 14.29
C VAL A 219 -18.83 -17.79 14.99
N ASP A 220 -17.66 -18.34 15.25
CA ASP A 220 -17.50 -19.54 16.05
C ASP A 220 -17.96 -19.23 17.49
N ALA A 221 -18.87 -20.03 18.03
CA ALA A 221 -19.43 -19.80 19.35
C ALA A 221 -18.40 -19.94 20.48
N GLU A 222 -17.32 -20.69 20.26
CA GLU A 222 -16.25 -20.90 21.25
C GLU A 222 -15.10 -19.88 21.08
N LEU A 223 -14.77 -19.49 19.84
CA LEU A 223 -13.66 -18.56 19.57
C LEU A 223 -14.09 -17.08 19.49
N GLY A 224 -15.35 -16.80 19.15
CA GLY A 224 -15.92 -15.46 19.23
C GLY A 224 -15.22 -14.38 18.38
N ARG A 225 -15.13 -13.17 18.94
CA ARG A 225 -14.47 -12.01 18.33
C ARG A 225 -13.40 -11.48 19.26
N ALA A 226 -12.34 -10.93 18.68
CA ALA A 226 -11.30 -10.27 19.44
C ALA A 226 -11.30 -8.76 19.17
N ASN A 227 -11.15 -7.97 20.23
CA ASN A 227 -11.07 -6.52 20.19
C ASN A 227 -9.65 -6.09 20.56
N PRO A 228 -8.77 -5.85 19.58
CA PRO A 228 -7.44 -5.30 19.83
C PRO A 228 -7.54 -3.82 20.20
N TYR A 229 -7.25 -3.49 21.46
CA TYR A 229 -7.07 -2.12 21.92
C TYR A 229 -5.58 -1.83 22.03
N GLY A 230 -5.12 -0.71 21.48
CA GLY A 230 -3.70 -0.39 21.39
C GLY A 230 -3.32 0.87 22.15
N VAL A 231 -2.06 0.89 22.59
CA VAL A 231 -1.34 2.04 23.12
C VAL A 231 -0.06 2.17 22.31
N TYR A 232 0.13 3.31 21.66
CA TYR A 232 1.36 3.64 20.96
C TYR A 232 2.10 4.75 21.70
N ASP A 233 3.32 4.46 22.13
CA ASP A 233 4.21 5.41 22.79
C ASP A 233 4.99 6.20 21.73
N LEU A 234 4.74 7.52 21.67
CA LEU A 234 5.37 8.40 20.69
C LEU A 234 6.84 8.65 21.00
N SER A 235 7.24 8.59 22.27
CA SER A 235 8.60 8.86 22.71
C SER A 235 9.51 7.66 22.46
N ALA A 236 9.02 6.45 22.74
CA ALA A 236 9.81 5.22 22.63
C ALA A 236 9.70 4.50 21.27
N ASP A 237 8.84 4.95 20.36
CA ASP A 237 8.43 4.22 19.14
C ASP A 237 8.07 2.75 19.47
N SER A 238 7.23 2.57 20.49
CA SER A 238 6.83 1.24 20.98
C SER A 238 5.30 1.13 21.09
N GLY A 239 4.79 -0.09 20.93
CA GLY A 239 3.37 -0.39 20.99
C GLY A 239 3.05 -1.45 22.04
N TRP A 240 1.93 -1.27 22.73
CA TRP A 240 1.27 -2.30 23.54
C TRP A 240 -0.12 -2.54 22.98
N VAL A 241 -0.52 -3.81 22.86
CA VAL A 241 -1.87 -4.18 22.43
C VAL A 241 -2.46 -5.19 23.39
N SER A 242 -3.60 -4.86 24.00
CA SER A 242 -4.41 -5.85 24.71
C SER A 242 -5.47 -6.39 23.76
N VAL A 243 -5.55 -7.71 23.68
CA VAL A 243 -6.55 -8.42 22.87
C VAL A 243 -7.69 -8.81 23.79
N GLY A 244 -8.79 -8.04 23.75
CA GLY A 244 -9.97 -8.30 24.57
C GLY A 244 -10.85 -9.38 23.93
N THR A 245 -11.40 -10.27 24.76
CA THR A 245 -12.34 -11.33 24.34
C THR A 245 -13.80 -10.95 24.53
N ASP A 246 -14.06 -9.84 25.24
CA ASP A 246 -15.41 -9.35 25.55
C ASP A 246 -15.73 -8.04 24.79
N HIS A 247 -16.41 -7.07 25.40
CA HIS A 247 -16.85 -5.85 24.73
C HIS A 247 -15.79 -4.75 24.77
N ASP A 248 -15.75 -3.93 23.72
CA ASP A 248 -14.90 -2.73 23.68
C ASP A 248 -15.54 -1.63 24.54
N THR A 249 -15.26 -1.68 25.84
CA THR A 249 -15.75 -0.71 26.81
C THR A 249 -14.65 0.25 27.28
N ALA A 250 -15.06 1.37 27.88
CA ALA A 250 -14.11 2.30 28.46
C ALA A 250 -13.25 1.67 29.58
N ALA A 251 -13.79 0.68 30.31
CA ALA A 251 -13.04 -0.06 31.33
C ALA A 251 -11.94 -0.92 30.70
N PHE A 252 -12.22 -1.59 29.58
CA PHE A 252 -11.22 -2.33 28.82
C PHE A 252 -10.13 -1.41 28.24
N ALA A 253 -10.53 -0.27 27.67
CA ALA A 253 -9.60 0.73 27.14
C ALA A 253 -8.62 1.24 28.23
N VAL A 254 -9.13 1.59 29.41
CA VAL A 254 -8.29 2.03 30.54
C VAL A 254 -7.48 0.88 31.13
N GLN A 255 -8.01 -0.34 31.21
CA GLN A 255 -7.21 -1.50 31.62
C GLN A 255 -6.02 -1.72 30.69
N THR A 256 -6.20 -1.52 29.39
CA THR A 256 -5.11 -1.63 28.42
C THR A 256 -4.01 -0.61 28.71
N ILE A 257 -4.37 0.64 29.01
CA ILE A 257 -3.42 1.69 29.42
C ILE A 257 -2.75 1.33 30.75
N ARG A 258 -3.50 0.81 31.71
CA ARG A 258 -2.99 0.34 33.00
C ARG A 258 -1.94 -0.75 32.83
N ARG A 259 -2.21 -1.76 31.99
CA ARG A 259 -1.26 -2.84 31.69
C ARG A 259 -0.01 -2.32 30.98
N TRP A 260 -0.16 -1.42 30.01
CA TRP A 260 0.98 -0.76 29.37
C TRP A 260 1.85 -0.03 30.41
N TRP A 261 1.24 0.74 31.31
CA TRP A 261 1.98 1.45 32.36
C TRP A 261 2.73 0.50 33.29
N GLN A 262 2.07 -0.57 33.75
CA GLN A 262 2.67 -1.54 34.67
C GLN A 262 3.83 -2.31 34.05
N ASN A 263 3.72 -2.71 32.78
CA ASN A 263 4.72 -3.57 32.14
C ASN A 263 5.85 -2.78 31.45
N ILE A 264 5.55 -1.60 30.91
CA ILE A 264 6.49 -0.82 30.09
C ILE A 264 6.64 0.60 30.66
N GLY A 265 5.54 1.35 30.75
CA GLY A 265 5.58 2.79 31.02
C GLY A 265 6.31 3.17 32.31
N SER A 266 6.05 2.47 33.41
CA SER A 266 6.67 2.76 34.71
C SER A 266 8.18 2.50 34.75
N VAL A 267 8.66 1.53 33.97
CA VAL A 267 10.08 1.21 33.84
C VAL A 267 10.78 2.18 32.88
N THR A 268 10.11 2.54 31.78
CA THR A 268 10.63 3.48 30.78
C THR A 268 10.65 4.92 31.29
N TYR A 269 9.67 5.31 32.13
CA TYR A 269 9.52 6.66 32.65
C TYR A 269 9.45 6.70 34.18
N PRO A 270 10.55 6.33 34.89
CA PRO A 270 10.55 6.26 36.35
C PRO A 270 10.39 7.62 37.04
N SER A 271 10.68 8.71 36.33
CA SER A 271 10.56 10.09 36.81
C SER A 271 9.39 10.85 36.18
N ALA A 272 8.42 10.16 35.58
CA ALA A 272 7.26 10.81 34.99
C ALA A 272 6.46 11.59 36.04
N THR A 273 6.20 12.86 35.77
CA THR A 273 5.36 13.73 36.60
C THR A 273 4.01 14.02 35.97
N GLU A 274 3.82 13.69 34.69
CA GLU A 274 2.56 13.79 33.96
C GLU A 274 2.52 12.76 32.82
N LEU A 275 1.31 12.40 32.39
CA LEU A 275 1.04 11.55 31.22
C LEU A 275 0.08 12.26 30.28
N LEU A 276 0.43 12.33 28.98
CA LEU A 276 -0.50 12.81 27.94
C LEU A 276 -1.02 11.64 27.11
N ILE A 277 -2.34 11.61 26.96
CA ILE A 277 -3.06 10.65 26.13
C ILE A 277 -3.71 11.40 24.98
N THR A 278 -3.38 10.99 23.76
CA THR A 278 -4.08 11.42 22.55
C THR A 278 -5.03 10.32 22.10
N ALA A 279 -6.29 10.66 21.86
CA ALA A 279 -7.33 9.68 21.55
C ALA A 279 -8.33 10.22 20.51
N ASP A 280 -9.00 9.31 19.83
CA ASP A 280 -10.14 9.67 18.99
C ASP A 280 -11.38 9.92 19.86
N GLY A 281 -12.25 10.83 19.41
CA GLY A 281 -13.44 11.23 20.18
C GLY A 281 -14.60 10.23 20.17
N GLY A 282 -14.44 9.05 19.59
CA GLY A 282 -15.49 8.03 19.39
C GLY A 282 -15.38 6.84 20.33
N GLY A 283 -16.31 5.88 20.23
CA GLY A 283 -16.18 4.56 20.88
C GLY A 283 -15.99 4.58 22.41
N SER A 284 -15.17 3.64 22.91
CA SER A 284 -14.90 3.40 24.33
C SER A 284 -14.09 4.51 25.00
N ASN A 285 -13.28 5.25 24.24
CA ASN A 285 -12.43 6.34 24.72
C ASN A 285 -13.00 7.74 24.44
N GLY A 286 -14.27 7.83 24.03
CA GLY A 286 -14.90 9.09 23.63
C GLY A 286 -15.04 10.13 24.76
N SER A 287 -14.85 11.40 24.43
CA SER A 287 -14.88 12.54 25.37
C SER A 287 -16.21 12.72 26.12
N ARG A 288 -17.31 12.20 25.58
CA ARG A 288 -18.66 12.22 26.16
C ARG A 288 -18.96 11.01 27.05
N VAL A 289 -18.11 9.99 27.06
CA VAL A 289 -18.33 8.75 27.82
C VAL A 289 -17.97 8.99 29.29
N ARG A 290 -18.95 8.89 30.19
CA ARG A 290 -18.73 9.09 31.64
C ARG A 290 -17.83 8.02 32.24
N LEU A 291 -18.01 6.76 31.82
CA LEU A 291 -17.18 5.65 32.30
C LEU A 291 -15.71 5.87 31.95
N TRP A 292 -15.39 6.39 30.76
CA TRP A 292 -14.02 6.74 30.38
C TRP A 292 -13.38 7.73 31.36
N LYS A 293 -14.09 8.81 31.70
CA LYS A 293 -13.60 9.79 32.67
C LYS A 293 -13.40 9.19 34.07
N LEU A 294 -14.34 8.34 34.50
CA LEU A 294 -14.26 7.67 35.80
C LEU A 294 -13.05 6.73 35.87
N GLU A 295 -12.86 5.90 34.84
CA GLU A 295 -11.77 4.93 34.80
C GLU A 295 -10.41 5.62 34.67
N ILE A 296 -10.29 6.68 33.86
CA ILE A 296 -9.07 7.51 33.80
C ILE A 296 -8.77 8.16 35.15
N GLN A 297 -9.78 8.64 35.87
CA GLN A 297 -9.58 9.18 37.22
C GLN A 297 -9.06 8.10 38.18
N LYS A 298 -9.68 6.91 38.20
CA LYS A 298 -9.20 5.78 39.01
C LYS A 298 -7.75 5.44 38.69
N LEU A 299 -7.40 5.36 37.40
CA LEU A 299 -6.03 5.10 36.98
C LEU A 299 -5.08 6.20 37.46
N THR A 300 -5.47 7.47 37.35
CA THR A 300 -4.71 8.63 37.84
C THR A 300 -4.44 8.51 39.35
N ASP A 301 -5.45 8.12 40.13
CA ASP A 301 -5.35 7.95 41.59
C ASP A 301 -4.44 6.76 41.95
N GLU A 302 -4.50 5.68 41.17
CA GLU A 302 -3.65 4.48 41.33
C GLU A 302 -2.17 4.76 41.06
N ILE A 303 -1.85 5.39 39.92
CA ILE A 303 -0.46 5.64 39.50
C ILE A 303 0.10 6.93 40.09
N LYS A 304 -0.75 7.79 40.67
CA LYS A 304 -0.41 9.09 41.26
C LYS A 304 0.31 10.05 40.31
N ILE A 305 0.01 9.94 39.02
CA ILE A 305 0.54 10.80 37.96
C ILE A 305 -0.64 11.46 37.28
N PRO A 306 -0.72 12.80 37.23
CA PRO A 306 -1.73 13.53 36.49
C PRO A 306 -1.80 13.08 35.02
N ILE A 307 -3.01 12.67 34.59
CA ILE A 307 -3.28 12.27 33.21
C ILE A 307 -4.03 13.39 32.49
N THR A 308 -3.45 13.91 31.41
CA THR A 308 -4.12 14.81 30.48
C THR A 308 -4.60 14.02 29.28
N VAL A 309 -5.88 14.14 28.92
CA VAL A 309 -6.44 13.50 27.72
C VAL A 309 -6.84 14.55 26.70
N CYS A 310 -6.28 14.46 25.50
CA CYS A 310 -6.61 15.31 24.37
C CYS A 310 -7.30 14.48 23.28
N HIS A 311 -8.55 14.83 22.98
CA HIS A 311 -9.30 14.21 21.89
C HIS A 311 -9.07 14.95 20.58
N PHE A 312 -8.90 14.21 19.49
CA PHE A 312 -8.89 14.78 18.15
C PHE A 312 -10.31 15.26 17.74
N PRO A 313 -10.40 16.26 16.84
CA PRO A 313 -11.69 16.68 16.28
C PRO A 313 -12.50 15.52 15.64
N PRO A 314 -13.82 15.65 15.50
CA PRO A 314 -14.61 14.68 14.75
C PRO A 314 -14.11 14.55 13.30
N GLY A 315 -14.07 13.31 12.81
CA GLY A 315 -13.58 12.96 11.47
C GLY A 315 -12.07 12.70 11.45
N THR A 316 -11.28 13.25 12.36
CA THR A 316 -9.84 13.27 12.19
C THR A 316 -9.09 12.01 12.67
N SER A 317 -9.74 10.84 12.69
CA SER A 317 -9.13 9.58 13.20
C SER A 317 -7.86 9.18 12.44
N LYS A 318 -7.75 9.56 11.16
CA LYS A 318 -6.52 9.42 10.37
C LYS A 318 -5.31 10.22 10.89
N TRP A 319 -5.52 11.15 11.81
CA TRP A 319 -4.42 11.94 12.38
C TRP A 319 -3.92 11.36 13.70
N ASN A 320 -4.66 10.41 14.26
CA ASN A 320 -4.24 9.65 15.42
C ASN A 320 -3.02 8.79 15.05
N LYS A 321 -1.92 8.93 15.79
CA LYS A 321 -0.63 8.33 15.39
C LYS A 321 -0.67 6.82 15.45
N ILE A 322 -1.40 6.24 16.39
CA ILE A 322 -1.58 4.80 16.54
C ILE A 322 -2.12 4.11 15.27
N GLU A 323 -3.05 4.74 14.54
CA GLU A 323 -3.60 4.18 13.30
C GLU A 323 -2.50 3.96 12.26
N HIS A 324 -1.64 4.96 12.10
CA HIS A 324 -0.57 4.93 11.09
C HIS A 324 0.71 4.25 11.57
N ARG A 325 1.01 4.28 12.87
CA ARG A 325 2.28 3.80 13.43
C ARG A 325 2.20 2.45 14.10
N LEU A 326 1.01 1.97 14.45
CA LEU A 326 0.80 0.66 15.08
C LEU A 326 -0.15 -0.20 14.24
N PHE A 327 -1.39 0.24 14.05
CA PHE A 327 -2.42 -0.59 13.42
C PHE A 327 -2.21 -0.83 11.93
N SER A 328 -1.63 0.12 11.20
CA SER A 328 -1.25 -0.07 9.80
C SER A 328 -0.27 -1.26 9.65
N TYR A 329 0.76 -1.31 10.48
CA TYR A 329 1.78 -2.35 10.44
C TYR A 329 1.25 -3.69 10.95
N ILE A 330 0.43 -3.68 11.99
CA ILE A 330 -0.27 -4.90 12.45
C ILE A 330 -1.13 -5.47 11.31
N SER A 331 -1.87 -4.62 10.58
CA SER A 331 -2.67 -5.05 9.42
C SER A 331 -1.80 -5.62 8.29
N MET A 332 -0.59 -5.08 8.10
CA MET A 332 0.37 -5.62 7.13
C MET A 332 0.93 -6.98 7.57
N SER A 333 1.19 -7.17 8.87
CA SER A 333 1.66 -8.45 9.43
C SER A 333 0.62 -9.56 9.31
N TRP A 334 -0.67 -9.23 9.42
CA TRP A 334 -1.77 -10.20 9.30
C TRP A 334 -2.09 -10.62 7.86
N ARG A 335 -1.50 -9.94 6.88
CA ARG A 335 -1.96 -9.96 5.49
C ARG A 335 -1.87 -11.36 4.89
N GLY A 336 -3.02 -11.98 4.66
CA GLY A 336 -3.12 -13.31 4.05
C GLY A 336 -2.87 -14.47 5.01
N GLN A 337 -2.91 -14.22 6.34
CA GLN A 337 -2.91 -15.25 7.37
C GLN A 337 -4.25 -15.27 8.11
N PRO A 338 -4.88 -16.45 8.30
CA PRO A 338 -6.08 -16.59 9.10
C PRO A 338 -5.74 -16.47 10.59
N LEU A 339 -6.58 -15.73 11.33
CA LEU A 339 -6.46 -15.58 12.77
C LEU A 339 -7.12 -16.77 13.47
N VAL A 340 -6.54 -17.96 13.30
CA VAL A 340 -7.15 -19.24 13.74
C VAL A 340 -7.36 -19.36 15.25
N SER A 341 -6.63 -18.58 16.05
CA SER A 341 -6.80 -18.50 17.50
C SER A 341 -6.38 -17.13 18.03
N HIS A 342 -6.79 -16.83 19.27
CA HIS A 342 -6.33 -15.64 20.00
C HIS A 342 -4.81 -15.60 20.14
N GLU A 343 -4.17 -16.74 20.40
CA GLU A 343 -2.71 -16.85 20.50
C GLU A 343 -2.03 -16.52 19.17
N VAL A 344 -2.58 -16.97 18.04
CA VAL A 344 -2.06 -16.62 16.72
C VAL A 344 -2.17 -15.11 16.50
N MET A 345 -3.29 -14.50 16.86
CA MET A 345 -3.44 -13.06 16.75
C MET A 345 -2.41 -12.31 17.61
N VAL A 346 -2.24 -12.69 18.88
CA VAL A 346 -1.23 -12.10 19.78
C VAL A 346 0.16 -12.28 19.20
N ASN A 347 0.53 -13.48 18.76
CA ASN A 347 1.84 -13.77 18.16
C ASN A 347 2.10 -12.93 16.91
N LEU A 348 1.10 -12.72 16.06
CA LEU A 348 1.26 -11.88 14.87
C LEU A 348 1.40 -10.40 15.21
N ILE A 349 0.72 -9.93 16.26
CA ILE A 349 0.91 -8.56 16.75
C ILE A 349 2.33 -8.41 17.31
N VAL A 350 2.77 -9.31 18.20
CA VAL A 350 4.10 -9.29 18.82
C VAL A 350 5.22 -9.35 17.79
N ASN A 351 5.04 -10.08 16.69
CA ASN A 351 6.03 -10.19 15.62
C ASN A 351 6.02 -9.01 14.63
N THR A 352 5.15 -8.01 14.83
CA THR A 352 5.16 -6.80 14.02
C THR A 352 6.44 -6.00 14.29
N ARG A 353 7.24 -5.79 13.24
CA ARG A 353 8.49 -5.03 13.26
C ARG A 353 8.54 -4.11 12.06
N THR A 354 9.08 -2.91 12.25
CA THR A 354 9.31 -1.95 11.16
C THR A 354 10.80 -1.72 10.97
N LYS A 355 11.18 -1.20 9.79
CA LYS A 355 12.55 -0.73 9.54
C LYS A 355 12.96 0.44 10.45
N SER A 356 11.99 1.17 11.03
CA SER A 356 12.25 2.26 11.96
C SER A 356 12.58 1.79 13.38
N GLY A 357 12.37 0.51 13.69
CA GLY A 357 12.65 -0.05 15.01
C GLY A 357 11.43 -0.25 15.90
N LEU A 358 10.19 -0.10 15.38
CA LEU A 358 8.97 -0.31 16.15
C LEU A 358 8.99 -1.69 16.81
N THR A 359 8.82 -1.69 18.13
CA THR A 359 8.61 -2.89 18.93
C THR A 359 7.18 -2.92 19.43
N VAL A 360 6.52 -4.08 19.27
CA VAL A 360 5.14 -4.26 19.71
C VAL A 360 5.09 -5.42 20.69
N GLN A 361 4.50 -5.19 21.84
CA GLN A 361 4.09 -6.22 22.79
C GLN A 361 2.58 -6.39 22.73
N ALA A 362 2.10 -7.61 22.92
CA ALA A 362 0.68 -7.87 23.01
C ALA A 362 0.38 -8.99 23.99
N GLU A 363 -0.79 -8.90 24.60
CA GLU A 363 -1.26 -9.86 25.59
C GLU A 363 -2.77 -10.06 25.43
N LEU A 364 -3.23 -11.27 25.74
CA LEU A 364 -4.67 -11.56 25.85
C LEU A 364 -5.22 -10.96 27.15
N ASP A 365 -6.37 -10.31 27.06
CA ASP A 365 -7.15 -9.88 28.22
C ASP A 365 -8.44 -10.72 28.33
N PRO A 366 -8.46 -11.72 29.24
CA PRO A 366 -9.66 -12.53 29.49
C PRO A 366 -10.64 -11.84 30.45
N GLY A 367 -10.39 -10.58 30.84
CA GLY A 367 -11.26 -9.80 31.70
C GLY A 367 -12.66 -9.64 31.11
N ASN A 368 -13.66 -9.62 31.99
CA ASN A 368 -15.06 -9.42 31.62
C ASN A 368 -15.43 -7.94 31.77
N TYR A 369 -15.98 -7.34 30.72
CA TYR A 369 -16.22 -5.90 30.59
C TYR A 369 -17.64 -5.62 30.07
N PRO A 370 -18.68 -5.75 30.92
CA PRO A 370 -20.06 -5.63 30.50
C PRO A 370 -20.41 -4.23 29.95
N GLU A 371 -21.22 -4.16 28.87
CA GLU A 371 -21.55 -2.92 28.14
C GLU A 371 -22.35 -1.88 28.96
N ARG A 372 -23.02 -2.31 30.04
CA ARG A 372 -23.64 -1.51 31.14
C ARG A 372 -24.59 -2.42 31.93
N GLY A 373 -24.55 -2.37 33.27
CA GLY A 373 -25.73 -2.68 34.10
C GLY A 373 -25.71 -3.92 35.00
N GLU A 374 -24.56 -4.44 35.43
CA GLU A 374 -24.52 -5.25 36.66
C GLU A 374 -23.60 -4.56 37.67
N GLY A 375 -24.20 -3.89 38.66
CA GLY A 375 -23.48 -3.25 39.76
C GLY A 375 -23.40 -1.72 39.70
N PHE A 376 -24.57 -1.06 39.72
CA PHE A 376 -24.75 0.17 40.49
C PHE A 376 -25.96 -0.02 41.41
#